data_AF-R6LLA6-F1
#
_entry.id   AF-R6LLA6-F1
#
_cell.length_a   1.000
_cell.length_b   1.000
_cell.length_c   1.000
_cell.angle_alpha   90.00
_cell.angle_beta   90.00
_cell.angle_gamma   90.00
#
_symmetry.space_group_name_H-M   'P 1'
#
loop_
_entity.id
_entity.type
_entity.pdbx_description
1 polymer ?
#
loop_
_entity_poly.entity_id
_entity_poly.type
_entity_poly.pdbx_seq_one_letter_code
_entity_poly.pdbx_strand_id
1 'polypeptide(L)'
;MSEITLYEAQAKKMQGICDEHNLTYRFLKDRYPIIFIIRPIQGMDAQISMLEAVEEAGYISPEAEMMWIFKDGALETRVTGGTFTISKTLRTKIESILMKMITYWQQYFFKDVLEKHSLAAGMMPVISEEEAADDEYEEDAEGINEEAEAEMDDVNELEDADDELGDTADNSGAADDDLYDQAVSIVRMENKATVSLLQRRLNVGYARAARIMELLEENGIVGPYAGSNPREVLPADEPDDMEDAADE
;
A
#
# COMPACT_ATOMS: atom_id res chain seq x y z
N MET A 1 -16.65 0.37 7.43
CA MET A 1 -16.80 1.75 6.90
C MET A 1 -17.47 1.66 5.55
N SER A 2 -18.28 2.65 5.20
CA SER A 2 -18.85 2.74 3.85
C SER A 2 -17.80 3.05 2.78
N GLU A 3 -18.04 2.66 1.53
CA GLU A 3 -17.13 2.90 0.40
C GLU A 3 -16.89 4.41 0.20
N ILE A 4 -17.90 5.24 0.45
CA ILE A 4 -17.79 6.71 0.41
C ILE A 4 -16.86 7.25 1.50
N THR A 5 -16.92 6.71 2.72
CA THR A 5 -16.01 7.13 3.80
C THR A 5 -14.56 6.73 3.51
N LEU A 6 -14.34 5.56 2.92
CA LEU A 6 -13.01 5.11 2.50
C LEU A 6 -12.47 6.01 1.37
N TYR A 7 -13.30 6.36 0.39
CA TYR A 7 -12.96 7.32 -0.66
C TYR A 7 -12.56 8.69 -0.08
N GLU A 8 -13.36 9.24 0.83
CA GLU A 8 -13.07 10.53 1.45
C GLU A 8 -11.75 10.53 2.24
N ALA A 9 -11.44 9.42 2.93
CA ALA A 9 -10.17 9.26 3.62
C ALA A 9 -8.98 9.31 2.66
N GLN A 10 -9.06 8.62 1.51
CA GLN A 10 -8.01 8.66 0.50
C GLN A 10 -7.92 10.03 -0.19
N ALA A 11 -9.05 10.69 -0.46
CA ALA A 11 -9.07 12.04 -1.02
C ALA A 11 -8.38 13.06 -0.09
N LYS A 12 -8.54 12.93 1.23
CA LYS A 12 -7.83 13.74 2.23
C LYS A 12 -6.32 13.47 2.22
N LYS A 13 -5.90 12.20 2.12
CA LYS A 13 -4.48 11.84 1.98
C LYS A 13 -3.87 12.41 0.70
N MET A 14 -4.58 12.32 -0.42
CA MET A 14 -4.15 12.92 -1.70
C MET A 14 -3.98 14.42 -1.58
N GLN A 15 -4.95 15.11 -0.96
CA GLN A 15 -4.87 16.55 -0.72
C GLN A 15 -3.64 16.92 0.11
N GLY A 16 -3.39 16.22 1.21
CA GLY A 16 -2.22 16.47 2.07
C GLY A 16 -0.90 16.35 1.33
N ILE A 17 -0.71 15.28 0.55
CA ILE A 17 0.51 15.09 -0.26
C ILE A 17 0.64 16.17 -1.33
N CYS A 18 -0.45 16.56 -1.99
CA CYS A 18 -0.40 17.64 -2.97
C CYS A 18 -0.01 18.98 -2.31
N ASP A 19 -0.59 19.32 -1.17
CA ASP A 19 -0.29 20.56 -0.44
C ASP A 19 1.18 20.60 0.03
N GLU A 20 1.69 19.50 0.58
CA GLU A 20 3.10 19.37 1.01
C GLU A 20 4.10 19.61 -0.14
N HIS A 21 3.71 19.25 -1.37
CA HIS A 21 4.56 19.34 -2.55
C HIS A 21 4.25 20.55 -3.44
N ASN A 22 3.43 21.50 -2.98
CA ASN A 22 2.99 22.67 -3.75
C ASN A 22 2.31 22.30 -5.08
N LEU A 23 1.51 21.25 -5.05
CA LEU A 23 0.74 20.74 -6.18
C LEU A 23 -0.75 20.97 -5.95
N THR A 24 -1.49 21.13 -7.03
CA THR A 24 -2.95 21.04 -7.04
C THR A 24 -3.38 19.93 -7.96
N TYR A 25 -4.47 19.22 -7.61
CA TYR A 25 -4.98 18.13 -8.43
C TYR A 25 -6.41 18.36 -8.90
N ARG A 26 -6.76 17.68 -9.99
CA ARG A 26 -8.13 17.58 -10.49
C ARG A 26 -8.42 16.13 -10.85
N PHE A 27 -9.48 15.58 -10.26
CA PHE A 27 -9.92 14.22 -10.50
C PHE A 27 -11.20 14.19 -11.35
N LEU A 28 -11.08 13.74 -12.60
CA LEU A 28 -12.15 13.62 -13.59
C LEU A 28 -12.68 12.19 -13.60
N LYS A 29 -13.60 11.89 -12.68
CA LYS A 29 -14.18 10.57 -12.46
C LYS A 29 -15.56 10.33 -13.09
N ASP A 30 -16.15 11.38 -13.68
CA ASP A 30 -17.49 11.35 -14.29
C ASP A 30 -17.44 10.98 -15.79
N ARG A 31 -16.37 10.30 -16.21
CA ARG A 31 -16.09 9.93 -17.62
C ARG A 31 -15.20 8.69 -17.68
N TYR A 32 -15.17 8.06 -18.85
CA TYR A 32 -14.21 7.02 -19.19
C TYR A 32 -13.32 7.49 -20.36
N PRO A 33 -11.98 7.27 -20.32
CA PRO A 33 -11.21 6.80 -19.16
C PRO A 33 -11.24 7.81 -18.01
N ILE A 34 -11.00 7.34 -16.78
CA ILE A 34 -10.89 8.21 -15.60
C ILE A 34 -9.55 8.93 -15.69
N ILE A 35 -9.53 10.24 -15.42
CA ILE A 35 -8.31 11.05 -15.56
C ILE A 35 -8.03 11.78 -14.24
N PHE A 36 -6.80 11.68 -13.78
CA PHE A 36 -6.28 12.45 -12.66
C PHE A 36 -5.18 13.37 -13.16
N ILE A 37 -5.23 14.66 -12.81
CA ILE A 37 -4.32 15.68 -13.32
C ILE A 37 -3.71 16.41 -12.13
N ILE A 38 -2.39 16.58 -12.11
CA ILE A 38 -1.69 17.45 -11.16
C ILE A 38 -1.03 18.62 -11.89
N ARG A 39 -0.99 19.77 -11.22
CA ARG A 39 -0.36 21.02 -11.68
C ARG A 39 0.44 21.64 -10.54
N PRO A 40 1.55 22.34 -10.82
CA PRO A 40 2.21 23.13 -9.78
C PRO A 40 1.33 24.32 -9.36
N ILE A 41 1.41 24.71 -8.10
CA ILE A 41 0.76 25.94 -7.62
C ILE A 41 1.59 27.14 -8.10
N GLN A 42 0.97 28.05 -8.86
CA GLN A 42 1.61 29.29 -9.30
C GLN A 42 1.51 30.37 -8.22
N GLY A 43 2.56 30.52 -7.40
CA GLY A 43 2.74 31.64 -6.49
C GLY A 43 4.09 32.34 -6.73
N MET A 44 4.19 33.65 -6.45
CA MET A 44 5.44 34.42 -6.58
C MET A 44 6.62 33.79 -5.81
N ASP A 45 6.35 33.14 -4.67
CA ASP A 45 7.36 32.44 -3.86
C ASP A 45 7.76 31.07 -4.43
N ALA A 46 6.88 30.41 -5.18
CA ALA A 46 7.12 29.08 -5.76
C ALA A 46 8.14 29.11 -6.92
N GLN A 47 8.28 30.25 -7.61
CA GLN A 47 9.30 30.44 -8.66
C GLN A 47 10.72 30.51 -8.09
N ILE A 48 10.88 31.04 -6.87
CA ILE A 48 12.17 31.17 -6.19
C ILE A 48 12.59 29.81 -5.61
N SER A 49 11.65 29.07 -5.00
CA SER A 49 11.89 27.70 -4.50
C SER A 49 12.13 26.69 -5.63
N MET A 50 11.47 26.82 -6.79
CA MET A 50 11.75 25.99 -7.97
C MET A 50 13.14 26.20 -8.57
N LEU A 51 13.77 27.36 -8.36
CA LEU A 51 15.15 27.64 -8.77
C LEU A 51 16.18 27.10 -7.76
N GLU A 52 15.84 27.00 -6.47
CA GLU A 52 16.70 26.39 -5.44
C GLU A 52 16.62 24.84 -5.45
N ALA A 53 15.48 24.25 -5.77
CA ALA A 53 15.30 22.79 -5.81
C ALA A 53 15.86 22.10 -7.08
N VAL A 54 16.46 22.86 -8.00
CA VAL A 54 17.01 22.36 -9.28
C VAL A 54 18.13 21.34 -9.05
N GLU A 55 18.83 21.40 -7.91
CA GLU A 55 19.93 20.47 -7.62
C GLU A 55 19.45 19.07 -7.16
N GLU A 56 18.19 18.91 -6.73
CA GLU A 56 17.74 17.65 -6.09
C GLU A 56 16.50 16.98 -6.73
N ALA A 57 15.58 17.72 -7.38
CA ALA A 57 14.28 17.17 -7.82
C ALA A 57 13.93 17.36 -9.32
N GLY A 58 14.74 18.10 -10.08
CA GLY A 58 14.48 18.39 -11.50
C GLY A 58 13.48 19.54 -11.73
N TYR A 59 13.46 20.06 -12.95
CA TYR A 59 12.73 21.27 -13.33
C TYR A 59 11.24 21.00 -13.64
N ILE A 60 10.33 21.76 -13.01
CA ILE A 60 8.89 21.75 -13.32
C ILE A 60 8.54 23.03 -14.08
N SER A 61 7.95 22.90 -15.27
CA SER A 61 7.51 24.06 -16.05
C SER A 61 6.21 24.62 -15.47
N PRO A 62 6.02 25.95 -15.41
CA PRO A 62 4.84 26.54 -14.77
C PRO A 62 3.50 26.15 -15.40
N GLU A 63 3.49 25.85 -16.70
CA GLU A 63 2.31 25.39 -17.44
C GLU A 63 2.24 23.87 -17.58
N ALA A 64 3.17 23.14 -16.94
CA ALA A 64 3.19 21.70 -17.07
C ALA A 64 2.09 21.05 -16.23
N GLU A 65 1.56 19.97 -16.78
CA GLU A 65 0.57 19.11 -16.15
C GLU A 65 1.02 17.67 -16.28
N MET A 66 0.94 16.93 -15.19
CA MET A 66 1.12 15.48 -15.19
C MET A 66 -0.24 14.82 -15.01
N MET A 67 -0.53 13.85 -15.86
CA MET A 67 -1.82 13.19 -15.97
C MET A 67 -1.64 11.70 -15.79
N TRP A 68 -2.51 11.09 -15.01
CA TRP A 68 -2.71 9.65 -14.97
C TRP A 68 -4.06 9.33 -15.61
N ILE A 69 -4.03 8.44 -16.60
CA ILE A 69 -5.17 8.00 -17.39
C ILE A 69 -5.43 6.56 -17.01
N PHE A 70 -6.55 6.30 -16.32
CA PHE A 70 -6.95 4.96 -15.93
C PHE A 70 -7.89 4.37 -16.98
N LYS A 71 -7.42 3.31 -17.64
CA LYS A 71 -8.11 2.60 -18.72
C LYS A 71 -7.87 1.10 -18.53
N ASP A 72 -8.94 0.32 -18.48
CA ASP A 72 -8.89 -1.16 -18.44
C ASP A 72 -7.98 -1.74 -17.34
N GLY A 73 -7.99 -1.13 -16.15
CA GLY A 73 -7.15 -1.57 -15.03
C GLY A 73 -5.71 -1.04 -15.06
N ALA A 74 -5.25 -0.51 -16.19
CA ALA A 74 -3.94 0.09 -16.34
C ALA A 74 -3.97 1.60 -16.08
N LEU A 75 -2.86 2.12 -15.55
CA LEU A 75 -2.66 3.55 -15.29
C LEU A 75 -1.53 4.10 -16.16
N GLU A 76 -1.90 4.78 -17.23
CA GLU A 76 -0.93 5.43 -18.13
C GLU A 76 -0.58 6.83 -17.61
N THR A 77 0.71 7.17 -17.58
CA THR A 77 1.16 8.54 -17.24
C THR A 77 1.46 9.35 -18.50
N ARG A 78 0.98 10.58 -18.57
CA ARG A 78 1.33 11.55 -19.62
C ARG A 78 1.69 12.91 -19.02
N VAL A 79 2.70 13.55 -19.57
CA VAL A 79 3.10 14.92 -19.20
C VAL A 79 2.88 15.85 -20.39
N THR A 80 2.29 17.00 -20.14
CA THR A 80 2.04 18.05 -21.15
C THR A 80 2.46 19.41 -20.60
N GLY A 81 2.64 20.41 -21.48
CA GLY A 81 2.95 21.78 -21.04
C GLY A 81 4.41 21.99 -20.60
N GLY A 82 5.31 21.06 -20.91
CA GLY A 82 6.74 21.17 -20.64
C GLY A 82 7.29 19.98 -19.85
N THR A 83 8.35 20.22 -19.09
CA THR A 83 8.95 19.24 -18.18
C THR A 83 8.20 19.26 -16.84
N PHE A 84 7.80 18.10 -16.34
CA PHE A 84 7.24 17.93 -15.00
C PHE A 84 7.89 16.72 -14.37
N THR A 85 8.82 16.93 -13.45
CA THR A 85 9.51 15.85 -12.72
C THR A 85 9.11 15.86 -11.26
N ILE A 86 8.86 14.68 -10.71
CA ILE A 86 8.65 14.43 -9.29
C ILE A 86 9.50 13.24 -8.86
N SER A 87 9.80 13.15 -7.56
CA SER A 87 10.56 12.01 -7.03
C SER A 87 9.79 10.70 -7.23
N LYS A 88 10.52 9.59 -7.42
CA LYS A 88 9.93 8.25 -7.55
C LYS A 88 9.01 7.94 -6.37
N THR A 89 9.44 8.27 -5.15
CA THR A 89 8.67 8.07 -3.92
C THR A 89 7.33 8.83 -3.93
N LEU A 90 7.34 10.11 -4.37
CA LEU A 90 6.12 10.89 -4.48
C LEU A 90 5.17 10.30 -5.52
N ARG A 91 5.72 9.92 -6.68
CA ARG A 91 4.96 9.27 -7.75
C ARG A 91 4.26 8.00 -7.27
N THR A 92 4.99 7.08 -6.63
CA THR A 92 4.43 5.83 -6.11
C THR A 92 3.34 6.07 -5.06
N LYS A 93 3.53 7.06 -4.16
CA LYS A 93 2.49 7.43 -3.18
C LYS A 93 1.22 7.96 -3.86
N ILE A 94 1.36 8.84 -4.86
CA ILE A 94 0.23 9.36 -5.62
C ILE A 94 -0.49 8.21 -6.34
N GLU A 95 0.24 7.32 -7.02
CA GLU A 95 -0.35 6.19 -7.75
C GLU A 95 -1.12 5.23 -6.83
N SER A 96 -0.56 4.87 -5.67
CA SER A 96 -1.23 4.00 -4.68
C SER A 96 -2.53 4.63 -4.16
N ILE A 97 -2.51 5.90 -3.77
CA ILE A 97 -3.71 6.58 -3.28
C ILE A 97 -4.73 6.75 -4.40
N LEU A 98 -4.29 7.10 -5.61
CA LEU A 98 -5.15 7.27 -6.77
C LEU A 98 -5.88 5.96 -7.12
N MET A 99 -5.18 4.82 -7.12
CA MET A 99 -5.80 3.52 -7.34
C MET A 99 -6.88 3.25 -6.29
N LYS A 100 -6.58 3.44 -5.00
CA LYS A 100 -7.57 3.28 -3.92
C LYS A 100 -8.77 4.21 -4.10
N MET A 101 -8.55 5.47 -4.49
CA MET A 101 -9.62 6.42 -4.81
C MET A 101 -10.49 5.95 -5.97
N ILE A 102 -9.90 5.42 -7.04
CA ILE A 102 -10.63 4.90 -8.21
C ILE A 102 -11.46 3.69 -7.80
N THR A 103 -10.86 2.72 -7.10
CA THR A 103 -11.54 1.51 -6.65
C THR A 103 -12.76 1.82 -5.78
N TYR A 104 -12.58 2.63 -4.72
CA TYR A 104 -13.69 2.97 -3.83
C TYR A 104 -14.77 3.78 -4.54
N TRP A 105 -14.39 4.69 -5.44
CA TRP A 105 -15.36 5.44 -6.25
C TRP A 105 -16.17 4.52 -7.17
N GLN A 106 -15.54 3.59 -7.88
CA GLN A 106 -16.22 2.67 -8.78
C GLN A 106 -17.18 1.75 -8.03
N GLN A 107 -16.76 1.21 -6.88
CA GLN A 107 -17.61 0.39 -6.02
C GLN A 107 -18.83 1.17 -5.52
N TYR A 108 -18.61 2.38 -4.99
CA TYR A 108 -19.68 3.26 -4.54
C TYR A 108 -20.64 3.61 -5.68
N PHE A 109 -20.10 4.01 -6.84
CA PHE A 109 -20.89 4.39 -8.01
C PHE A 109 -21.77 3.24 -8.49
N PHE A 110 -21.21 2.04 -8.63
CA PHE A 110 -21.95 0.86 -9.07
C PHE A 110 -23.10 0.53 -8.11
N LYS A 111 -22.82 0.52 -6.80
CA LYS A 111 -23.82 0.32 -5.75
C LYS A 111 -24.92 1.38 -5.78
N ASP A 112 -24.56 2.66 -5.85
CA ASP A 112 -25.51 3.78 -5.89
C ASP A 112 -26.42 3.73 -7.12
N VAL A 113 -25.88 3.38 -8.30
CA VAL A 113 -26.64 3.20 -9.53
C VAL A 113 -27.68 2.09 -9.40
N LEU A 114 -27.30 0.95 -8.79
CA LEU A 114 -28.19 -0.19 -8.57
C LEU A 114 -29.27 0.14 -7.52
N GLU A 115 -28.89 0.70 -6.37
CA GLU A 115 -29.82 1.05 -5.30
C GLU A 115 -30.85 2.09 -5.75
N LYS A 116 -30.42 3.10 -6.52
CA LYS A 116 -31.32 4.12 -7.09
C LYS A 116 -32.11 3.65 -8.29
N HIS A 117 -31.86 2.44 -8.80
CA HIS A 117 -32.49 1.90 -10.01
C HIS A 117 -32.36 2.89 -11.18
N SER A 118 -31.17 3.51 -11.30
CA SER A 118 -30.92 4.56 -12.29
C SER A 118 -30.83 4.00 -13.72
N LEU A 119 -30.63 2.69 -13.85
CA LEU A 119 -30.68 1.96 -15.13
C LEU A 119 -32.11 1.48 -15.40
N ALA A 120 -32.57 1.66 -16.63
CA ALA A 120 -33.85 1.07 -17.05
C ALA A 120 -33.77 -0.46 -17.01
N ALA A 121 -34.89 -1.11 -16.68
CA ALA A 121 -34.96 -2.57 -16.63
C ALA A 121 -34.49 -3.21 -17.94
N GLY A 122 -33.58 -4.17 -17.85
CA GLY A 122 -32.99 -4.85 -19.02
C GLY A 122 -31.82 -4.12 -19.69
N MET A 123 -31.38 -2.96 -19.17
CA MET A 123 -30.19 -2.23 -19.66
C MET A 123 -28.90 -2.64 -18.94
N MET A 124 -28.93 -3.68 -18.12
CA MET A 124 -27.73 -4.22 -17.50
C MET A 124 -26.84 -4.79 -18.61
N PRO A 125 -25.56 -4.36 -18.70
CA PRO A 125 -24.62 -4.95 -19.64
C PRO A 125 -24.49 -6.46 -19.42
N VAL A 126 -24.41 -7.23 -20.50
CA VAL A 126 -24.14 -8.66 -20.48
C VAL A 126 -22.73 -8.85 -21.01
N ILE A 127 -21.85 -9.45 -20.22
CA ILE A 127 -20.50 -9.81 -20.66
C ILE A 127 -20.64 -11.05 -21.55
N SER A 128 -20.26 -10.94 -22.82
CA SER A 128 -20.27 -12.07 -23.76
C SER A 128 -18.90 -12.77 -23.79
N GLU A 129 -18.90 -14.10 -23.90
CA GLU A 129 -17.64 -14.89 -23.98
C GLU A 129 -16.78 -14.51 -25.20
N GLU A 130 -17.41 -14.00 -26.26
CA GLU A 130 -16.73 -13.53 -27.48
C GLU A 130 -15.97 -12.21 -27.25
N GLU A 131 -16.56 -11.25 -26.53
CA GLU A 131 -15.88 -10.01 -26.15
C GLU A 131 -14.73 -10.24 -25.16
N ALA A 132 -14.88 -11.23 -24.25
CA ALA A 132 -13.82 -11.59 -23.31
C ALA A 132 -12.61 -12.30 -23.97
N ALA A 133 -12.81 -12.93 -25.14
CA ALA A 133 -11.77 -13.64 -25.88
C ALA A 133 -10.93 -12.72 -26.78
N ASP A 134 -11.50 -11.62 -27.27
CA ASP A 134 -10.79 -10.62 -28.08
C ASP A 134 -9.82 -9.76 -27.24
N ASP A 135 -10.00 -9.74 -25.91
CA ASP A 135 -9.13 -9.07 -24.93
C ASP A 135 -8.02 -9.99 -24.35
N GLU A 136 -7.74 -11.14 -24.96
CA GLU A 136 -6.58 -11.97 -24.60
C GLU A 136 -5.28 -11.27 -25.08
N TYR A 137 -4.79 -10.31 -24.30
CA TYR A 137 -3.56 -9.56 -24.55
C TYR A 137 -2.34 -10.51 -24.57
N GLU A 138 -1.44 -10.31 -25.54
CA GLU A 138 -0.08 -10.85 -25.49
C GLU A 138 0.56 -10.40 -24.15
N GLU A 139 0.93 -11.38 -23.33
CA GLU A 139 1.61 -11.19 -22.04
C GLU A 139 3.04 -10.69 -22.31
N ASP A 140 3.19 -9.43 -22.69
CA ASP A 140 4.46 -8.73 -22.62
C ASP A 140 4.75 -8.46 -21.15
N ALA A 141 5.40 -9.46 -20.53
CA ALA A 141 5.94 -9.43 -19.19
C ALA A 141 7.08 -8.40 -19.08
N GLU A 142 6.75 -7.11 -19.10
CA GLU A 142 7.63 -6.04 -18.64
C GLU A 142 7.00 -5.32 -17.44
N GLY A 143 7.29 -5.85 -16.26
CA GLY A 143 7.50 -5.03 -15.06
C GLY A 143 6.27 -4.67 -14.23
N ILE A 144 5.39 -5.62 -13.94
CA ILE A 144 4.56 -5.50 -12.73
C ILE A 144 5.45 -5.87 -11.54
N ASN A 145 5.76 -4.86 -10.74
CA ASN A 145 6.45 -4.97 -9.47
C ASN A 145 5.63 -5.88 -8.52
N GLU A 146 6.19 -7.01 -8.10
CA GLU A 146 5.60 -7.98 -7.15
C GLU A 146 5.13 -7.33 -5.83
N GLU A 147 5.54 -6.08 -5.55
CA GLU A 147 5.08 -5.28 -4.41
C GLU A 147 3.59 -4.86 -4.50
N ALA A 148 2.97 -4.83 -5.69
CA ALA A 148 1.57 -4.38 -5.85
C ALA A 148 0.53 -5.45 -5.53
N GLU A 149 0.85 -6.73 -5.73
CA GLU A 149 -0.07 -7.84 -5.41
C GLU A 149 -0.17 -8.07 -3.90
N ALA A 150 0.89 -7.77 -3.14
CA ALA A 150 0.86 -7.80 -1.68
C ALA A 150 -0.03 -6.69 -1.06
N GLU A 151 -0.38 -5.64 -1.81
CA GLU A 151 -1.27 -4.55 -1.37
C GLU A 151 -2.76 -4.79 -1.72
N MET A 152 -3.09 -5.78 -2.54
CA MET A 152 -4.48 -6.08 -2.92
C MET A 152 -5.18 -7.13 -2.04
N ASP A 153 -4.45 -7.82 -1.17
CA ASP A 153 -5.03 -8.74 -0.19
C ASP A 153 -5.42 -8.04 1.15
N ASP A 154 -5.20 -6.72 1.23
CA ASP A 154 -5.47 -5.87 2.40
C ASP A 154 -6.74 -5.01 2.23
N VAL A 155 -7.83 -5.64 1.78
CA VAL A 155 -9.16 -4.98 1.72
C VAL A 155 -10.27 -5.73 2.43
N ASN A 156 -9.95 -6.76 3.24
CA ASN A 156 -10.96 -7.35 4.10
C ASN A 156 -10.53 -7.46 5.56
N GLU A 157 -11.25 -6.70 6.38
CA GLU A 157 -11.40 -6.78 7.84
C GLU A 157 -10.18 -6.44 8.69
N LEU A 158 -10.06 -5.15 9.05
CA LEU A 158 -9.98 -4.74 10.45
C LEU A 158 -10.63 -3.36 10.62
N GLU A 159 -11.85 -3.35 11.11
CA GLU A 159 -12.44 -2.17 11.75
C GLU A 159 -12.70 -2.52 13.22
N ASP A 160 -12.47 -1.51 14.06
CA ASP A 160 -12.71 -1.42 15.51
C ASP A 160 -11.61 -1.92 16.46
N ALA A 161 -10.73 -1.00 16.84
CA ALA A 161 -10.52 -0.64 18.25
C ALA A 161 -9.82 0.72 18.34
N ASP A 162 -10.64 1.74 18.59
CA ASP A 162 -10.26 3.01 19.18
C ASP A 162 -9.69 2.74 20.59
N ASP A 163 -8.42 3.04 20.83
CA ASP A 163 -7.91 3.34 22.18
C ASP A 163 -6.60 4.15 22.06
N GLU A 164 -6.73 5.42 21.70
CA GLU A 164 -5.85 6.41 22.31
C GLU A 164 -6.28 6.54 23.77
N LEU A 165 -5.45 6.12 24.73
CA LEU A 165 -5.13 6.84 25.97
C LEU A 165 -4.17 6.00 26.85
N GLY A 166 -3.02 6.58 27.20
CA GLY A 166 -2.43 6.37 28.53
C GLY A 166 -1.18 5.50 28.62
N ASP A 167 -0.04 6.18 28.61
CA ASP A 167 1.19 5.77 29.27
C ASP A 167 0.94 5.32 30.72
N THR A 168 1.21 4.06 31.03
CA THR A 168 1.73 3.66 32.35
C THR A 168 2.73 2.52 32.17
N ALA A 169 3.98 2.85 32.48
CA ALA A 169 5.01 1.90 32.87
C ALA A 169 4.52 0.94 33.98
N ASP A 170 5.18 -0.22 34.03
CA ASP A 170 5.28 -1.15 35.16
C ASP A 170 4.30 -2.35 35.16
N ASN A 171 4.64 -3.42 34.40
CA ASN A 171 4.59 -4.84 34.79
C ASN A 171 5.00 -5.79 33.62
N SER A 172 6.22 -5.67 33.09
CA SER A 172 6.66 -6.33 31.85
C SER A 172 7.59 -7.53 32.09
N GLY A 173 7.01 -8.67 32.48
CA GLY A 173 7.71 -9.97 32.44
C GLY A 173 6.78 -11.08 31.96
N ALA A 174 5.73 -11.37 32.74
CA ALA A 174 4.84 -12.49 32.44
C ALA A 174 4.00 -12.34 31.16
N ALA A 175 3.57 -11.12 30.82
CA ALA A 175 2.73 -10.89 29.64
C ALA A 175 3.50 -10.96 28.31
N ASP A 176 4.80 -10.68 28.32
CA ASP A 176 5.64 -10.83 27.12
C ASP A 176 6.03 -12.31 26.94
N ASP A 177 6.25 -13.06 28.02
CA ASP A 177 6.49 -14.52 27.98
C ASP A 177 5.27 -15.28 27.42
N ASP A 178 4.05 -14.94 27.87
CA ASP A 178 2.80 -15.58 27.40
C ASP A 178 2.54 -15.34 25.89
N LEU A 179 2.95 -14.18 25.36
CA LEU A 179 2.83 -13.85 23.93
C LEU A 179 3.92 -14.52 23.10
N TYR A 180 5.11 -14.69 23.66
CA TYR A 180 6.22 -15.40 23.04
C TYR A 180 5.90 -16.88 22.83
N ASP A 181 5.40 -17.58 23.86
CA ASP A 181 5.03 -19.00 23.76
C ASP A 181 3.93 -19.23 22.70
N GLN A 182 2.98 -18.31 22.60
CA GLN A 182 1.95 -18.34 21.55
C GLN A 182 2.58 -18.12 20.17
N ALA A 183 3.53 -17.19 20.03
CA ALA A 183 4.24 -16.93 18.79
C ALA A 183 5.00 -18.17 18.28
N VAL A 184 5.69 -18.89 19.17
CA VAL A 184 6.39 -20.15 18.84
C VAL A 184 5.40 -21.18 18.27
N SER A 185 4.26 -21.35 18.92
CA SER A 185 3.21 -22.29 18.48
C SER A 185 2.67 -21.94 17.09
N ILE A 186 2.37 -20.66 16.85
CA ILE A 186 1.85 -20.16 15.57
C ILE A 186 2.86 -20.37 14.46
N VAL A 187 4.11 -19.97 14.69
CA VAL A 187 5.18 -20.04 13.69
C VAL A 187 5.48 -21.49 13.30
N ARG A 188 5.51 -22.41 14.27
CA ARG A 188 5.68 -23.84 14.01
C ARG A 188 4.50 -24.48 13.30
N MET A 189 3.27 -24.03 13.59
CA MET A 189 2.07 -24.54 12.95
C MET A 189 1.96 -24.10 11.48
N GLU A 190 2.32 -22.86 11.18
CA GLU A 190 2.23 -22.27 9.83
C GLU A 190 3.50 -22.51 8.99
N ASN A 191 4.58 -22.98 9.62
CA ASN A 191 5.91 -23.19 9.04
C ASN A 191 6.46 -21.94 8.30
N LYS A 192 6.04 -20.75 8.75
CA LYS A 192 6.41 -19.44 8.19
C LYS A 192 6.48 -18.43 9.33
N ALA A 193 7.51 -17.58 9.30
CA ALA A 193 7.68 -16.51 10.27
C ALA A 193 7.71 -15.13 9.58
N THR A 194 6.66 -14.34 9.76
CA THR A 194 6.61 -12.92 9.35
C THR A 194 6.07 -12.05 10.47
N VAL A 195 6.52 -10.78 10.49
CA VAL A 195 6.03 -9.79 11.47
C VAL A 195 4.52 -9.60 11.32
N SER A 196 4.01 -9.55 10.08
CA SER A 196 2.57 -9.43 9.81
C SER A 196 1.75 -10.62 10.29
N LEU A 197 2.29 -11.85 10.21
CA LEU A 197 1.63 -13.04 10.75
C LEU A 197 1.44 -12.93 12.26
N LEU A 198 2.49 -12.51 12.97
CA LEU A 198 2.44 -12.33 14.43
C LEU A 198 1.50 -11.19 14.84
N GLN A 199 1.50 -10.07 14.10
CA GLN A 199 0.55 -8.98 14.35
C GLN A 199 -0.91 -9.46 14.30
N ARG A 200 -1.25 -10.25 13.28
CA ARG A 200 -2.61 -10.77 13.06
C ARG A 200 -3.01 -11.83 14.06
N ARG A 201 -2.09 -12.74 14.41
CA ARG A 201 -2.41 -13.89 15.28
C ARG A 201 -2.35 -13.56 16.77
N LEU A 202 -1.54 -12.57 17.17
CA LEU A 202 -1.37 -12.17 18.56
C LEU A 202 -2.10 -10.86 18.91
N ASN A 203 -2.71 -10.18 17.92
CA ASN A 203 -3.33 -8.85 18.08
C ASN A 203 -2.37 -7.84 18.74
N VAL A 204 -1.15 -7.77 18.22
CA VAL A 204 -0.10 -6.87 18.72
C VAL A 204 0.31 -5.86 17.66
N GLY A 205 0.67 -4.64 18.11
CA GLY A 205 1.23 -3.62 17.23
C GLY A 205 2.60 -4.00 16.66
N TYR A 206 3.00 -3.33 15.58
CA TYR A 206 4.23 -3.62 14.82
C TYR A 206 5.48 -3.70 15.71
N ALA A 207 5.68 -2.72 16.60
CA ALA A 207 6.85 -2.67 17.49
C ALA A 207 6.94 -3.87 18.45
N ARG A 208 5.80 -4.44 18.86
CA ARG A 208 5.78 -5.63 19.72
C ARG A 208 6.00 -6.90 18.91
N ALA A 209 5.38 -7.02 17.73
CA ALA A 209 5.62 -8.15 16.81
C ALA A 209 7.09 -8.24 16.37
N ALA A 210 7.74 -7.10 16.09
CA ALA A 210 9.15 -7.04 15.73
C ALA A 210 10.06 -7.59 16.84
N ARG A 211 9.83 -7.17 18.10
CA ARG A 211 10.59 -7.68 19.27
C ARG A 211 10.39 -9.19 19.47
N ILE A 212 9.17 -9.69 19.29
CA ILE A 212 8.89 -11.13 19.37
C ILE A 212 9.62 -11.88 18.25
N MET A 213 9.68 -11.31 17.04
CA MET A 213 10.42 -11.90 15.91
C MET A 213 11.93 -11.98 16.16
N GLU A 214 12.52 -10.95 16.80
CA GLU A 214 13.92 -10.94 17.24
C GLU A 214 14.17 -12.03 18.30
N LEU A 215 13.28 -12.17 19.29
CA LEU A 215 13.39 -13.23 20.31
C LEU A 215 13.26 -14.65 19.71
N LEU A 216 12.44 -14.83 18.67
CA LEU A 216 12.31 -16.12 17.98
C LEU A 216 13.57 -16.49 17.16
N GLU A 217 14.29 -15.48 16.67
CA GLU A 217 15.59 -15.65 15.99
C GLU A 217 16.69 -15.95 17.01
N GLU A 218 16.77 -15.21 18.11
CA GLU A 218 17.75 -15.41 19.18
C GLU A 218 17.66 -16.81 19.80
N ASN A 219 16.44 -17.34 19.93
CA ASN A 219 16.20 -18.67 20.48
C ASN A 219 16.22 -19.79 19.42
N GLY A 220 16.61 -19.51 18.18
CA GLY A 220 16.79 -20.53 17.14
C GLY A 220 15.49 -21.20 16.66
N ILE A 221 14.33 -20.55 16.80
CA ILE A 221 13.05 -21.02 16.24
C ILE A 221 12.92 -20.58 14.78
N VAL A 222 13.53 -19.45 14.44
CA VAL A 222 13.42 -18.82 13.13
C VAL A 222 14.84 -18.53 12.62
N GLY A 223 15.08 -18.82 11.35
CA GLY A 223 16.37 -18.59 10.69
C GLY A 223 16.72 -17.10 10.56
N PRO A 224 17.95 -16.80 10.11
CA PRO A 224 18.47 -15.44 10.03
C PRO A 224 17.62 -14.55 9.13
N TYR A 225 17.69 -13.25 9.37
CA TYR A 225 16.97 -12.24 8.58
C TYR A 225 17.16 -12.40 7.06
N ALA A 226 16.08 -12.75 6.37
CA ALA A 226 16.02 -12.96 4.92
C ALA A 226 15.44 -11.77 4.14
N GLY A 227 15.63 -10.53 4.60
CA GLY A 227 15.13 -9.33 3.92
C GLY A 227 13.60 -9.21 3.97
N SER A 228 12.94 -9.13 2.81
CA SER A 228 11.49 -9.04 2.65
C SER A 228 10.78 -10.41 2.62
N ASN A 229 11.53 -11.52 2.60
CA ASN A 229 10.96 -12.86 2.54
C ASN A 229 10.56 -13.39 3.94
N PRO A 230 9.55 -14.26 4.02
CA PRO A 230 9.24 -15.00 5.24
C PRO A 230 10.47 -15.75 5.74
N ARG A 231 10.80 -15.57 7.02
CA ARG A 231 11.92 -16.29 7.63
C ARG A 231 11.56 -17.77 7.76
N GLU A 232 12.53 -18.63 7.48
CA GLU A 232 12.38 -20.09 7.58
C GLU A 232 12.27 -20.51 9.05
N VAL A 233 11.40 -21.47 9.34
CA VAL A 233 11.19 -21.98 10.69
C VAL A 233 12.08 -23.19 10.88
N LEU A 234 12.94 -23.14 11.88
CA LEU A 234 13.91 -24.20 12.15
C LEU A 234 13.20 -25.39 12.84
N PRO A 235 13.38 -26.63 12.34
CA PRO A 235 12.79 -27.81 12.95
C PRO A 235 13.39 -28.06 14.35
N ALA A 236 12.57 -28.58 15.26
CA ALA A 236 12.93 -28.75 16.67
C ALA A 236 13.95 -29.88 16.98
N ASP A 237 14.69 -30.38 15.98
CA ASP A 237 15.50 -31.61 16.08
C ASP A 237 16.89 -31.49 15.43
N GLU A 238 17.55 -30.32 15.51
CA GLU A 238 18.99 -30.24 15.19
C GLU A 238 19.80 -29.67 16.37
N PRO A 239 20.80 -30.41 16.89
CA PRO A 239 21.69 -29.94 17.94
C PRO A 239 22.59 -28.81 17.42
N ASP A 240 22.84 -27.81 18.27
CA ASP A 240 23.82 -26.75 18.06
C ASP A 240 25.18 -27.33 17.67
N ASP A 241 25.50 -27.31 16.37
CA ASP A 241 26.89 -27.37 15.91
C ASP A 241 27.51 -25.98 16.11
N MET A 242 27.72 -25.60 17.38
CA MET A 242 28.72 -24.60 17.71
C MET A 242 30.10 -25.25 17.60
N GLU A 243 30.66 -25.08 16.40
CA GLU A 243 32.08 -25.25 16.11
C GLU A 243 32.90 -24.31 17.02
N ASP A 244 33.32 -24.83 18.18
CA ASP A 244 34.32 -24.18 19.04
C ASP A 244 35.68 -24.24 18.32
N ALA A 245 35.95 -23.20 17.54
CA ALA A 245 37.29 -22.83 17.10
C ALA A 245 37.74 -21.59 17.87
N ALA A 246 38.48 -21.77 18.98
CA ALA A 246 39.76 -21.09 19.25
C ALA A 246 40.31 -21.35 20.67
N ASP A 247 41.60 -21.72 20.69
CA ASP A 247 42.66 -21.34 21.64
C ASP A 247 42.63 -21.84 23.10
N GLU A 248 43.39 -22.93 23.38
CA GLU A 248 44.77 -22.91 23.95
C GLU A 248 45.36 -24.33 24.10
#